data_AF-A0A3S5YD39-F1
#
_entry.id   AF-A0A3S5YD39-F1
#
_cell.length_a   1.000
_cell.length_b   1.000
_cell.length_c   1.000
_cell.angle_alpha   90.00
_cell.angle_beta   90.00
_cell.angle_gamma   90.00
#
_symmetry.space_group_name_H-M   'P 1'
#
loop_
_entity.id
_entity.type
_entity.pdbx_description
1 polymer ?
#
loop_
_entity_poly.entity_id
_entity_poly.type
_entity_poly.pdbx_seq_one_letter_code
_entity_poly.pdbx_strand_id
1 'polypeptide(L)'
;MTGDGNGDVPEIVAGYAGTPEKLPAGSPGKDGVLELGFVRIGGRTELSQHRQQPPLQIMRPLYVDPKRPDLPVVYLMSTGGGLVQGDRMRLDIDCGPDTSVHLTTQASTKVQRMDTDYATQTVTLRAGAGAFVEYLPEPLIPFGGARLHQRTTVTVDPSATVILGETVLAGRLARDEKHEYDVFASDLEVVRPDGVLLAVDTIRLQPSDGGVTGPAVFGDHDVMGTLYVVTPLAHARALADVLHDASEGPTDGIEAGVSILPEDCGVWLPVLGTETEAVAAVVRQAWDAARRLLIGVPAPHIRRT
;
A
#
# COMPACT_ATOMS: atom_id res chain seq x y z
N MET A 1 13.95 24.50 -4.13
CA MET A 1 13.96 23.85 -5.46
C MET A 1 12.63 23.16 -5.61
N THR A 2 11.72 23.81 -6.31
CA THR A 2 10.42 23.25 -6.73
C THR A 2 10.72 22.29 -7.87
N GLY A 3 10.80 20.99 -7.57
CA GLY A 3 10.90 19.96 -8.58
C GLY A 3 9.53 19.75 -9.20
N ASP A 4 9.41 20.03 -10.49
CA ASP A 4 8.21 19.75 -11.27
C ASP A 4 7.92 18.25 -11.24
N GLY A 5 6.95 17.83 -10.44
CA GLY A 5 6.54 16.43 -10.24
C GLY A 5 5.83 15.79 -11.45
N ASN A 6 6.02 16.33 -12.65
CA ASN A 6 5.35 15.90 -13.88
C ASN A 6 6.21 14.95 -14.74
N GLY A 7 7.51 14.80 -14.43
CA GLY A 7 8.43 13.93 -15.19
C GLY A 7 8.35 12.45 -14.84
N ASP A 8 7.47 12.09 -13.89
CA ASP A 8 7.45 10.77 -13.27
C ASP A 8 6.03 10.16 -13.26
N VAL A 9 5.12 10.69 -14.07
CA VAL A 9 3.76 10.15 -14.25
C VAL A 9 3.73 9.33 -15.56
N PRO A 10 3.28 8.05 -15.55
CA PRO A 10 3.22 7.22 -16.74
C PRO A 10 2.39 7.85 -17.85
N GLU A 11 2.77 7.64 -19.12
CA GLU A 11 2.08 8.22 -20.29
C GLU A 11 0.57 7.91 -20.31
N ILE A 12 0.18 6.70 -19.89
CA ILE A 12 -1.23 6.29 -19.82
C ILE A 12 -2.08 7.15 -18.87
N VAL A 13 -1.44 7.80 -17.88
CA VAL A 13 -2.10 8.74 -16.98
C VAL A 13 -1.89 10.18 -17.44
N ALA A 14 -0.67 10.51 -17.89
CA ALA A 14 -0.32 11.85 -18.36
C ALA A 14 -1.17 12.31 -19.56
N GLY A 15 -1.67 11.38 -20.38
CA GLY A 15 -2.62 11.67 -21.47
C GLY A 15 -3.93 12.34 -21.01
N TYR A 16 -4.28 12.22 -19.73
CA TYR A 16 -5.46 12.86 -19.13
C TYR A 16 -5.17 14.22 -18.49
N ALA A 17 -3.91 14.68 -18.47
CA ALA A 17 -3.51 15.93 -17.85
C ALA A 17 -4.31 17.11 -18.42
N GLY A 18 -4.82 17.96 -17.53
CA GLY A 18 -5.57 19.14 -17.90
C GLY A 18 -5.81 20.03 -16.69
N THR A 19 -6.40 21.20 -16.91
CA THR A 19 -6.73 22.13 -15.81
C THR A 19 -8.22 22.02 -15.50
N PRO A 20 -8.61 21.51 -14.32
CA PRO A 20 -10.00 21.52 -13.86
C PRO A 20 -10.60 22.92 -13.85
N GLU A 21 -11.87 23.07 -14.27
CA GLU A 21 -12.61 24.34 -14.16
C GLU A 21 -12.82 24.77 -12.70
N LYS A 22 -12.88 23.81 -11.77
CA LYS A 22 -13.09 24.04 -10.34
C LYS A 22 -11.99 23.34 -9.54
N LEU A 23 -11.33 24.08 -8.65
CA LEU A 23 -10.28 23.60 -7.73
C LEU A 23 -9.18 22.80 -8.45
N PRO A 24 -8.34 23.45 -9.28
CA PRO A 24 -7.21 22.79 -9.92
C PRO A 24 -6.20 22.24 -8.89
N ALA A 25 -5.33 21.31 -9.32
CA ALA A 25 -4.19 20.87 -8.52
C ALA A 25 -3.39 22.06 -7.98
N GLY A 26 -2.86 21.98 -6.76
CA GLY A 26 -2.27 23.12 -6.05
C GLY A 26 -3.26 23.99 -5.28
N SER A 27 -4.58 23.79 -5.43
CA SER A 27 -5.57 24.48 -4.59
C SER A 27 -5.51 23.98 -3.13
N PRO A 28 -5.84 24.82 -2.13
CA PRO A 28 -5.96 24.37 -0.75
C PRO A 28 -6.90 23.16 -0.63
N GLY A 29 -6.41 22.08 -0.01
CA GLY A 29 -7.16 20.82 0.13
C GLY A 29 -7.06 19.87 -1.08
N LYS A 30 -6.30 20.22 -2.13
CA LYS A 30 -5.91 19.34 -3.23
C LYS A 30 -4.54 18.74 -3.05
N ASP A 31 -3.64 19.48 -2.41
CA ASP A 31 -2.30 19.02 -2.09
C ASP A 31 -2.27 18.57 -0.63
N GLY A 32 -2.38 17.26 -0.42
CA GLY A 32 -2.26 16.65 0.89
C GLY A 32 -0.82 16.28 1.18
N VAL A 33 -0.34 16.60 2.38
CA VAL A 33 1.00 16.18 2.81
C VAL A 33 0.94 15.58 4.20
N LEU A 34 1.62 14.45 4.37
CA LEU A 34 1.84 13.83 5.66
C LEU A 34 3.31 13.43 5.78
N GLU A 35 4.04 14.05 6.71
CA GLU A 35 5.43 13.69 7.02
C GLU A 35 5.49 13.18 8.45
N LEU A 36 5.85 11.91 8.62
CA LEU A 36 5.92 11.21 9.89
C LEU A 36 7.34 10.71 10.13
N GLY A 37 7.90 11.00 11.30
CA GLY A 37 9.19 10.47 11.75
C GLY A 37 9.04 9.72 13.06
N PHE A 38 9.53 8.49 13.09
CA PHE A 38 9.46 7.60 14.25
C PHE A 38 10.84 7.34 14.83
N VAL A 39 10.92 7.30 16.17
CA VAL A 39 12.17 7.05 16.91
C VAL A 39 11.90 6.12 18.10
N ARG A 40 12.90 5.33 18.49
CA ARG A 40 12.81 4.49 19.69
C ARG A 40 13.14 5.31 20.94
N ILE A 41 12.17 5.48 21.84
CA ILE A 41 12.32 6.17 23.13
C ILE A 41 11.74 5.28 24.24
N GLY A 42 12.50 5.11 25.33
CA GLY A 42 12.00 4.39 26.51
C GLY A 42 11.56 2.93 26.21
N GLY A 43 12.18 2.30 25.22
CA GLY A 43 11.88 0.91 24.82
C GLY A 43 10.69 0.75 23.86
N ARG A 44 10.05 1.84 23.40
CA ARG A 44 8.99 1.81 22.40
C ARG A 44 9.19 2.83 21.29
N THR A 45 8.44 2.70 20.21
CA THR A 45 8.49 3.62 19.07
C THR A 45 7.55 4.79 19.27
N GLU A 46 8.08 6.01 19.27
CA GLU A 46 7.30 7.24 19.41
C GLU A 46 7.32 8.06 18.12
N LEU A 47 6.25 8.81 17.88
CA LEU A 47 6.18 9.80 16.80
C LEU A 47 6.95 11.07 17.23
N SER A 48 8.06 11.36 16.54
CA SER A 48 8.96 12.50 16.82
C SER A 48 8.83 13.65 15.83
N GLN A 49 8.48 13.36 14.58
CA GLN A 49 8.18 14.36 13.56
C GLN A 49 6.76 14.13 13.06
N HIS A 50 5.99 15.21 12.98
CA HIS A 50 4.63 15.18 12.49
C HIS A 50 4.32 16.50 11.78
N ARG A 51 4.27 16.45 10.45
CA ARG A 51 3.72 17.53 9.63
C ARG A 51 2.51 17.00 8.89
N GLN A 52 1.42 17.73 8.99
CA GLN A 52 0.15 17.39 8.38
C GLN A 52 -0.38 18.59 7.60
N GLN A 53 -0.80 18.33 6.37
CA GLN A 53 -1.50 19.28 5.50
C GLN A 53 -2.76 18.59 4.97
N PRO A 54 -3.95 19.17 5.19
CA PRO A 54 -5.20 18.62 4.69
C PRO A 54 -5.16 18.34 3.18
N PRO A 55 -5.80 17.26 2.71
CA PRO A 55 -6.75 16.44 3.47
C PRO A 55 -6.13 15.31 4.29
N LEU A 56 -4.82 15.06 4.17
CA LEU A 56 -4.15 13.98 4.90
C LEU A 56 -4.07 14.28 6.40
N GLN A 57 -4.23 13.24 7.22
CA GLN A 57 -4.11 13.29 8.68
C GLN A 57 -3.88 11.91 9.30
N ILE A 58 -3.52 11.88 10.57
CA ILE A 58 -3.42 10.63 11.35
C ILE A 58 -4.27 10.64 12.60
N MET A 59 -4.67 9.46 13.05
CA MET A 59 -4.98 9.26 14.46
C MET A 59 -3.68 9.25 15.26
N ARG A 60 -3.75 9.67 16.53
CA ARG A 60 -2.63 9.50 17.46
C ARG A 60 -2.15 8.03 17.44
N PRO A 61 -0.84 7.76 17.52
CA PRO A 61 -0.32 6.40 17.64
C PRO A 61 -1.01 5.62 18.78
N LEU A 62 -1.48 4.40 18.48
CA LEU A 62 -2.20 3.56 19.43
C LEU A 62 -1.39 2.29 19.76
N TYR A 63 -1.10 2.07 21.04
CA TYR A 63 -0.41 0.88 21.52
C TYR A 63 -1.45 -0.14 21.98
N VAL A 64 -1.97 -0.93 21.04
CA VAL A 64 -3.12 -1.82 21.27
C VAL A 64 -2.74 -3.30 21.45
N ASP A 65 -1.54 -3.69 21.04
CA ASP A 65 -1.07 -5.07 21.15
C ASP A 65 -0.29 -5.29 22.46
N PRO A 66 -0.83 -6.01 23.46
CA PRO A 66 -0.13 -6.26 24.72
C PRO A 66 1.12 -7.14 24.53
N LYS A 67 1.24 -7.88 23.42
CA LYS A 67 2.44 -8.67 23.10
C LYS A 67 3.53 -7.84 22.43
N ARG A 68 3.20 -6.66 21.91
CA ARG A 68 4.11 -5.69 21.28
C ARG A 68 3.79 -4.26 21.76
N PRO A 69 3.99 -3.96 23.06
CA PRO A 69 3.75 -2.62 23.60
C PRO A 69 4.70 -1.55 23.04
N ASP A 70 5.73 -1.97 22.30
CA ASP A 70 6.70 -1.14 21.61
C ASP A 70 6.28 -0.68 20.21
N LEU A 71 5.24 -1.31 19.64
CA LEU A 71 4.79 -1.15 18.26
C LEU A 71 3.43 -0.43 18.22
N PRO A 72 3.38 0.89 17.94
CA PRO A 72 2.12 1.58 17.74
C PRO A 72 1.48 1.24 16.39
N VAL A 73 0.14 1.22 16.40
CA VAL A 73 -0.72 1.27 15.22
C VAL A 73 -1.05 2.73 14.92
N VAL A 74 -0.79 3.16 13.69
CA VAL A 74 -1.06 4.51 13.21
C VAL A 74 -2.03 4.44 12.03
N TYR A 75 -3.22 5.02 12.20
CA TYR A 75 -4.21 5.13 11.13
C TYR A 75 -3.95 6.38 10.29
N LEU A 76 -3.66 6.16 9.02
CA LEU A 76 -3.57 7.16 7.97
C LEU A 76 -4.98 7.44 7.44
N MET A 77 -5.34 8.72 7.32
CA MET A 77 -6.68 9.14 6.95
C MET A 77 -6.63 10.31 5.98
N SER A 78 -7.69 10.46 5.21
CA SER A 78 -7.99 11.66 4.43
C SER A 78 -9.33 12.22 4.91
N THR A 79 -9.43 13.53 5.10
CA THR A 79 -10.66 14.22 5.53
C THR A 79 -11.75 14.28 4.44
N GLY A 80 -11.50 13.73 3.24
CA GLY A 80 -12.45 13.64 2.13
C GLY A 80 -13.14 12.29 1.97
N GLY A 81 -14.08 12.21 1.03
CA GLY A 81 -14.79 10.97 0.68
C GLY A 81 -14.02 10.02 -0.25
N GLY A 82 -12.71 10.23 -0.41
CA GLY A 82 -11.85 9.59 -1.40
C GLY A 82 -10.95 10.59 -2.13
N LEU A 83 -10.10 10.09 -3.02
CA LEU A 83 -9.32 10.89 -3.96
C LEU A 83 -10.25 11.41 -5.05
N VAL A 84 -10.17 12.71 -5.34
CA VAL A 84 -10.95 13.37 -6.39
C VAL A 84 -10.02 14.02 -7.42
N GLN A 85 -10.62 14.46 -8.52
CA GLN A 85 -9.95 15.17 -9.61
C GLN A 85 -8.94 16.22 -9.13
N GLY A 86 -7.69 16.13 -9.59
CA GLY A 86 -6.63 17.10 -9.29
C GLY A 86 -5.95 16.91 -7.93
N ASP A 87 -6.33 15.90 -7.14
CA ASP A 87 -5.68 15.63 -5.85
C ASP A 87 -4.23 15.17 -6.04
N ARG A 88 -3.33 15.65 -5.18
CA ARG A 88 -1.90 15.28 -5.10
C ARG A 88 -1.57 14.95 -3.65
N MET A 89 -1.51 13.67 -3.32
CA MET A 89 -1.26 13.19 -1.96
C MET A 89 0.19 12.74 -1.81
N ARG A 90 0.90 13.28 -0.82
CA ARG A 90 2.28 12.88 -0.50
C ARG A 90 2.38 12.41 0.95
N LEU A 91 2.90 11.20 1.14
CA LEU A 91 3.19 10.61 2.43
C LEU A 91 4.68 10.30 2.50
N ASP A 92 5.37 10.90 3.48
CA ASP A 92 6.77 10.61 3.77
C ASP A 92 6.87 10.04 5.17
N ILE A 93 7.36 8.81 5.27
CA ILE A 93 7.38 8.01 6.48
C ILE A 93 8.82 7.60 6.75
N ASP A 94 9.41 8.13 7.81
CA ASP A 94 10.77 7.82 8.25
C ASP A 94 10.72 7.02 9.55
N CYS A 95 11.05 5.73 9.45
CA CYS A 95 11.15 4.82 10.58
C CYS A 95 12.62 4.68 10.96
N GLY A 96 13.05 5.42 11.99
CA GLY A 96 14.44 5.42 12.44
C GLY A 96 14.91 4.07 13.00
N PRO A 97 16.19 3.99 13.43
CA PRO A 97 16.77 2.75 13.93
C PRO A 97 15.97 2.11 15.08
N ASP A 98 15.87 0.78 15.06
CA ASP A 98 15.20 -0.07 16.05
C ASP A 98 13.74 0.29 16.33
N THR A 99 13.09 1.02 15.42
CA THR A 99 11.66 1.34 15.52
C THR A 99 10.81 0.14 15.10
N SER A 100 9.56 0.14 15.53
CA SER A 100 8.55 -0.81 15.12
C SER A 100 7.26 -0.06 14.96
N VAL A 101 6.59 -0.12 13.81
CA VAL A 101 5.34 0.61 13.58
C VAL A 101 4.45 -0.14 12.61
N HIS A 102 3.14 -0.11 12.87
CA HIS A 102 2.12 -0.58 11.95
C HIS A 102 1.32 0.60 11.43
N LEU A 103 1.35 0.82 10.11
CA LEU A 103 0.68 1.88 9.39
C LEU A 103 -0.44 1.25 8.56
N THR A 104 -1.66 1.73 8.75
CA THR A 104 -2.84 1.25 8.03
C THR A 104 -3.79 2.42 7.77
N THR A 105 -4.80 2.26 6.94
CA THR A 105 -5.84 3.28 6.76
C THR A 105 -7.09 2.92 7.55
N GLN A 106 -7.88 3.91 7.96
CA GLN A 106 -9.11 3.64 8.71
C GLN A 106 -10.19 3.00 7.82
N ALA A 107 -10.16 3.28 6.52
CA ALA A 107 -11.16 2.84 5.56
C ALA A 107 -10.54 2.69 4.17
N SER A 108 -11.27 2.01 3.30
CA SER A 108 -10.93 1.87 1.88
C SER A 108 -10.75 3.23 1.19
N THR A 109 -9.70 3.32 0.38
CA THR A 109 -9.41 4.51 -0.44
C THR A 109 -10.29 4.48 -1.68
N LYS A 110 -11.32 5.32 -1.73
CA LYS A 110 -12.17 5.48 -2.91
C LYS A 110 -11.51 6.44 -3.89
N VAL A 111 -11.44 6.10 -5.17
CA VAL A 111 -11.00 7.03 -6.21
C VAL A 111 -12.24 7.43 -7.02
N GLN A 112 -12.60 8.70 -6.94
CA GLN A 112 -13.80 9.22 -7.57
C GLN A 112 -13.59 9.42 -9.07
N ARG A 113 -14.70 9.55 -9.79
CA ARG A 113 -14.71 9.95 -11.21
C ARG A 113 -13.97 11.27 -11.42
N MET A 114 -13.25 11.38 -12.54
CA MET A 114 -12.56 12.59 -12.97
C MET A 114 -12.91 12.88 -14.43
N ASP A 115 -13.38 14.09 -14.71
CA ASP A 115 -13.71 14.51 -16.07
C ASP A 115 -12.50 15.18 -16.75
N THR A 116 -11.62 15.82 -15.97
CA THR A 116 -10.38 16.47 -16.42
C THR A 116 -9.25 16.14 -15.45
N ASP A 117 -7.99 16.04 -15.91
CA ASP A 117 -6.86 15.71 -15.05
C ASP A 117 -6.99 14.32 -14.40
N TYR A 118 -6.07 14.00 -13.48
CA TYR A 118 -6.01 12.78 -12.69
C TYR A 118 -5.73 13.09 -11.21
N ALA A 119 -5.68 12.07 -10.35
CA ALA A 119 -5.12 12.18 -8.99
C ALA A 119 -3.79 11.44 -8.88
N THR A 120 -2.95 11.86 -7.93
CA THR A 120 -1.74 11.12 -7.56
C THR A 120 -1.68 10.82 -6.06
N GLN A 121 -1.06 9.69 -5.73
CA GLN A 121 -0.67 9.36 -4.37
C GLN A 121 0.77 8.83 -4.34
N THR A 122 1.65 9.50 -3.61
CA THR A 122 3.04 9.09 -3.45
C THR A 122 3.33 8.75 -2.00
N VAL A 123 3.86 7.56 -1.77
CA VAL A 123 4.32 7.07 -0.46
C VAL A 123 5.83 6.85 -0.54
N THR A 124 6.59 7.57 0.28
CA THR A 124 8.02 7.33 0.48
C THR A 124 8.21 6.79 1.88
N LEU A 125 8.62 5.53 2.01
CA LEU A 125 8.84 4.86 3.29
C LEU A 125 10.32 4.51 3.45
N ARG A 126 10.90 4.87 4.60
CA ARG A 126 12.28 4.50 4.95
C ARG A 126 12.27 3.68 6.23
N ALA A 127 12.81 2.46 6.15
CA ALA A 127 13.04 1.59 7.29
C ALA A 127 14.53 1.57 7.61
N GLY A 128 14.91 2.25 8.69
CA GLY A 128 16.29 2.31 9.20
C GLY A 128 16.74 1.01 9.84
N ALA A 129 18.02 0.95 10.26
CA ALA A 129 18.61 -0.25 10.82
C ALA A 129 17.79 -0.88 11.95
N GLY A 130 17.53 -2.19 11.89
CA GLY A 130 16.74 -2.93 12.87
C GLY A 130 15.25 -2.56 12.94
N ALA A 131 14.76 -1.67 12.07
CA ALA A 131 13.36 -1.27 12.07
C ALA A 131 12.45 -2.42 11.62
N PHE A 132 11.25 -2.51 12.20
CA PHE A 132 10.19 -3.44 11.82
C PHE A 132 8.95 -2.65 11.41
N VAL A 133 8.72 -2.52 10.11
CA VAL A 133 7.67 -1.64 9.58
C VAL A 133 6.60 -2.46 8.87
N GLU A 134 5.35 -2.24 9.22
CA GLU A 134 4.20 -2.82 8.52
C GLU A 134 3.42 -1.67 7.87
N TYR A 135 3.25 -1.70 6.54
CA TYR A 135 2.38 -0.77 5.81
C TYR A 135 1.30 -1.57 5.09
N LEU A 136 0.12 -1.61 5.68
CA LEU A 136 -1.00 -2.46 5.31
C LEU A 136 -2.29 -1.61 5.22
N PRO A 137 -2.43 -0.74 4.22
CA PRO A 137 -3.63 0.05 4.02
C PRO A 137 -4.84 -0.82 3.67
N GLU A 138 -6.04 -0.30 3.96
CA GLU A 138 -7.30 -0.90 3.51
C GLU A 138 -7.45 -0.77 1.97
N PRO A 139 -8.33 -1.57 1.34
CA PRO A 139 -8.39 -1.68 -0.12
C PRO A 139 -8.65 -0.36 -0.85
N LEU A 140 -8.10 -0.25 -2.06
CA LEU A 140 -8.33 0.83 -3.00
C LEU A 140 -9.46 0.45 -3.97
N ILE A 141 -10.39 1.38 -4.18
CA ILE A 141 -11.60 1.16 -5.00
C ILE A 141 -11.72 2.27 -6.05
N PRO A 142 -11.30 2.00 -7.31
CA PRO A 142 -11.46 2.93 -8.41
C PRO A 142 -12.90 2.94 -8.92
N PHE A 143 -13.56 4.11 -8.95
CA PHE A 143 -14.92 4.23 -9.47
C PHE A 143 -14.92 4.46 -11.00
N GLY A 144 -16.08 4.37 -11.62
CA GLY A 144 -16.28 4.65 -13.04
C GLY A 144 -15.74 6.02 -13.45
N GLY A 145 -14.85 6.05 -14.45
CA GLY A 145 -14.10 7.23 -14.88
C GLY A 145 -13.04 7.74 -13.90
N ALA A 146 -12.59 6.93 -12.94
CA ALA A 146 -11.46 7.28 -12.08
C ALA A 146 -10.14 7.27 -12.85
N ARG A 147 -9.21 8.15 -12.44
CA ARG A 147 -7.86 8.27 -13.02
C ARG A 147 -6.85 8.42 -11.90
N LEU A 148 -6.03 7.40 -11.67
CA LEU A 148 -5.06 7.40 -10.58
C LEU A 148 -3.69 6.94 -11.05
N HIS A 149 -2.67 7.68 -10.64
CA HIS A 149 -1.31 7.18 -10.53
C HIS A 149 -0.90 7.12 -9.07
N GLN A 150 -0.49 5.96 -8.59
CA GLN A 150 0.14 5.84 -7.29
C GLN A 150 1.57 5.35 -7.41
N ARG A 151 2.42 5.82 -6.49
CA ARG A 151 3.80 5.42 -6.37
C ARG A 151 4.13 5.13 -4.92
N THR A 152 4.74 3.98 -4.67
CA THR A 152 5.29 3.59 -3.38
C THR A 152 6.78 3.30 -3.54
N THR A 153 7.63 4.08 -2.88
CA THR A 153 9.07 3.86 -2.82
C THR A 153 9.46 3.50 -1.40
N VAL A 154 10.10 2.34 -1.23
CA VAL A 154 10.50 1.81 0.07
C VAL A 154 12.02 1.66 0.10
N THR A 155 12.69 2.38 1.00
CA THR A 155 14.11 2.15 1.29
C THR A 155 14.25 1.28 2.54
N VAL A 156 14.91 0.13 2.41
CA VAL A 156 15.01 -0.89 3.46
C VAL A 156 16.47 -1.14 3.81
N ASP A 157 16.88 -0.75 5.02
CA ASP A 157 18.20 -1.12 5.56
C ASP A 157 18.39 -2.66 5.56
N PRO A 158 19.60 -3.18 5.32
CA PRO A 158 19.85 -4.63 5.33
C PRO A 158 19.43 -5.36 6.61
N SER A 159 19.37 -4.66 7.74
CA SER A 159 18.92 -5.21 9.03
C SER A 159 17.44 -4.98 9.33
N ALA A 160 16.72 -4.25 8.48
CA ALA A 160 15.31 -3.91 8.68
C ALA A 160 14.36 -4.96 8.10
N THR A 161 13.14 -5.01 8.64
CA THR A 161 12.02 -5.77 8.11
C THR A 161 10.92 -4.83 7.65
N VAL A 162 10.43 -5.02 6.43
CA VAL A 162 9.23 -4.34 5.91
C VAL A 162 8.22 -5.38 5.45
N ILE A 163 6.99 -5.26 5.96
CA ILE A 163 5.81 -5.95 5.47
C ILE A 163 4.94 -4.91 4.77
N LEU A 164 4.77 -5.04 3.46
CA LEU A 164 4.04 -4.11 2.61
C LEU A 164 2.87 -4.85 1.95
N GLY A 165 1.67 -4.31 2.03
CA GLY A 165 0.51 -4.88 1.35
C GLY A 165 -0.25 -3.85 0.53
N GLU A 166 -0.90 -4.33 -0.52
CA GLU A 166 -1.82 -3.55 -1.34
C GLU A 166 -3.02 -4.42 -1.68
N THR A 167 -4.21 -3.82 -1.78
CA THR A 167 -5.40 -4.49 -2.32
C THR A 167 -6.15 -3.52 -3.20
N VAL A 168 -6.43 -3.93 -4.44
CA VAL A 168 -7.12 -3.12 -5.45
C VAL A 168 -8.34 -3.88 -5.94
N LEU A 169 -9.50 -3.23 -5.93
CA LEU A 169 -10.73 -3.76 -6.51
C LEU A 169 -10.86 -3.32 -7.97
N ALA A 170 -11.54 -4.12 -8.78
CA ALA A 170 -11.92 -3.80 -10.14
C ALA A 170 -12.95 -2.65 -10.21
N GLY A 171 -13.63 -2.34 -9.10
CA GLY A 171 -14.55 -1.22 -9.01
C GLY A 171 -15.49 -1.34 -7.83
N ARG A 172 -16.68 -0.74 -7.92
CA ARG A 172 -17.72 -0.85 -6.90
C ARG A 172 -18.49 -2.16 -7.08
N LEU A 173 -17.91 -3.27 -6.61
CA LEU A 173 -18.49 -4.62 -6.79
C LEU A 173 -19.92 -4.75 -6.26
N ALA A 174 -20.24 -4.09 -5.13
CA ALA A 174 -21.60 -4.06 -4.58
C ALA A 174 -22.63 -3.31 -5.46
N ARG A 175 -22.17 -2.62 -6.51
CA ARG A 175 -22.98 -1.93 -7.52
C ARG A 175 -22.84 -2.52 -8.92
N ASP A 176 -22.22 -3.69 -9.03
CA ASP A 176 -21.92 -4.35 -10.31
C ASP A 176 -21.07 -3.48 -11.26
N GLU A 177 -20.27 -2.58 -10.70
CA GLU A 177 -19.36 -1.73 -11.45
C GLU A 177 -17.95 -2.32 -11.40
N LYS A 178 -17.48 -2.77 -12.56
CA LYS A 178 -16.22 -3.50 -12.72
C LYS A 178 -15.49 -2.96 -13.94
N HIS A 179 -14.23 -2.58 -13.74
CA HIS A 179 -13.36 -2.07 -14.81
C HIS A 179 -13.97 -0.88 -15.58
N GLU A 180 -14.73 -0.02 -14.89
CA GLU A 180 -15.31 1.19 -15.50
C GLU A 180 -14.45 2.45 -15.29
N TYR A 181 -13.33 2.34 -14.55
CA TYR A 181 -12.37 3.44 -14.42
C TYR A 181 -11.66 3.72 -15.74
N ASP A 182 -11.16 4.94 -15.92
CA ASP A 182 -10.42 5.31 -17.12
C ASP A 182 -9.00 4.71 -17.06
N VAL A 183 -8.30 4.91 -15.94
CA VAL A 183 -6.93 4.41 -15.76
C VAL A 183 -6.55 4.24 -14.28
N PHE A 184 -5.84 3.16 -13.98
CA PHE A 184 -5.13 2.95 -12.73
C PHE A 184 -3.69 2.52 -13.02
N ALA A 185 -2.73 3.28 -12.52
CA ALA A 185 -1.31 2.96 -12.57
C ALA A 185 -0.74 2.88 -11.15
N SER A 186 -0.03 1.79 -10.84
CA SER A 186 0.72 1.63 -9.59
C SER A 186 2.18 1.34 -9.90
N ASP A 187 3.08 2.05 -9.22
CA ASP A 187 4.52 1.80 -9.24
C ASP A 187 4.98 1.50 -7.82
N LEU A 188 5.55 0.32 -7.60
CA LEU A 188 6.24 -0.04 -6.38
C LEU A 188 7.72 -0.24 -6.68
N GLU A 189 8.57 0.41 -5.88
CA GLU A 189 10.01 0.20 -5.88
C GLU A 189 10.49 -0.04 -4.45
N VAL A 190 11.22 -1.15 -4.25
CA VAL A 190 11.87 -1.46 -2.98
C VAL A 190 13.38 -1.50 -3.21
N VAL A 191 14.11 -0.66 -2.49
CA VAL A 191 15.56 -0.45 -2.65
C VAL A 191 16.30 -0.51 -1.33
N ARG A 192 17.60 -0.78 -1.39
CA ARG A 192 18.54 -0.56 -0.30
C ARG A 192 18.93 0.92 -0.19
N PRO A 193 19.51 1.36 0.96
CA PRO A 193 19.96 2.74 1.13
C PRO A 193 21.03 3.20 0.13
N ASP A 194 21.81 2.26 -0.42
CA ASP A 194 22.82 2.51 -1.46
C ASP A 194 22.24 2.53 -2.89
N GLY A 195 20.93 2.33 -3.04
CA GLY A 195 20.21 2.31 -4.32
C GLY A 195 20.13 0.95 -4.99
N VAL A 196 20.62 -0.14 -4.36
CA VAL A 196 20.43 -1.49 -4.92
C VAL A 196 18.95 -1.84 -4.93
N LEU A 197 18.44 -2.20 -6.11
CA LEU A 197 17.06 -2.60 -6.33
C LEU A 197 16.79 -4.02 -5.79
N LEU A 198 15.70 -4.19 -5.05
CA LEU A 198 15.28 -5.47 -4.48
C LEU A 198 14.00 -6.01 -5.13
N ALA A 199 13.03 -5.13 -5.36
CA ALA A 199 11.77 -5.49 -5.99
C ALA A 199 11.20 -4.29 -6.76
N VAL A 200 10.57 -4.58 -7.89
CA VAL A 200 9.75 -3.65 -8.66
C VAL A 200 8.45 -4.34 -9.01
N ASP A 201 7.35 -3.62 -8.82
CA ASP A 201 6.05 -4.01 -9.33
C ASP A 201 5.43 -2.81 -10.06
N THR A 202 4.86 -3.07 -11.23
CA THR A 202 4.37 -2.04 -12.13
C THR A 202 3.06 -2.50 -12.72
N ILE A 203 1.98 -1.86 -12.28
CA ILE A 203 0.62 -2.17 -12.70
C ILE A 203 0.12 -1.04 -13.60
N ARG A 204 -0.48 -1.42 -14.74
CA ARG A 204 -1.06 -0.52 -15.73
C ARG A 204 -2.41 -1.08 -16.17
N LEU A 205 -3.48 -0.52 -15.62
CA LEU A 205 -4.84 -0.96 -15.89
C LEU A 205 -5.57 0.15 -16.64
N GLN A 206 -5.92 -0.14 -17.89
CA GLN A 206 -6.69 0.74 -18.76
C GLN A 206 -7.79 -0.10 -19.44
N PRO A 207 -9.02 -0.09 -18.92
CA PRO A 207 -10.09 -0.96 -19.42
C PRO A 207 -10.45 -0.72 -20.89
N SER A 208 -10.27 0.49 -21.41
CA SER A 208 -10.55 0.81 -22.82
C SER A 208 -9.74 -0.02 -23.82
N ASP A 209 -8.61 -0.57 -23.39
CA ASP A 209 -7.73 -1.38 -24.23
C ASP A 209 -8.09 -2.88 -24.19
N GLY A 210 -9.09 -3.25 -23.39
CA GLY A 210 -9.60 -4.63 -23.25
C GLY A 210 -8.67 -5.61 -22.52
N GLY A 211 -7.48 -5.17 -22.10
CA GLY A 211 -6.45 -6.03 -21.52
C GLY A 211 -6.66 -6.39 -20.04
N VAL A 212 -7.50 -5.63 -19.32
CA VAL A 212 -7.64 -5.78 -17.85
C VAL A 212 -8.28 -7.09 -17.43
N THR A 213 -9.12 -7.69 -18.26
CA THR A 213 -9.73 -9.02 -18.04
C THR A 213 -8.92 -10.15 -18.67
N GLY A 214 -7.72 -9.87 -19.17
CA GLY A 214 -6.82 -10.89 -19.68
C GLY A 214 -6.34 -11.82 -18.56
N PRO A 215 -6.01 -13.09 -18.86
CA PRO A 215 -5.60 -14.08 -17.85
C PRO A 215 -4.26 -13.73 -17.15
N ALA A 216 -3.49 -12.78 -17.69
CA ALA A 216 -2.27 -12.27 -17.07
C ALA A 216 -2.50 -11.01 -16.22
N VAL A 217 -3.74 -10.57 -16.06
CA VAL A 217 -4.13 -9.39 -15.27
C VAL A 217 -5.19 -9.81 -14.24
N PHE A 218 -6.47 -9.48 -14.42
CA PHE A 218 -7.52 -9.95 -13.51
C PHE A 218 -8.14 -11.28 -13.93
N GLY A 219 -8.08 -11.67 -15.21
CA GLY A 219 -8.86 -12.81 -15.70
C GLY A 219 -10.35 -12.66 -15.36
N ASP A 220 -10.91 -13.67 -14.70
CA ASP A 220 -12.30 -13.68 -14.21
C ASP A 220 -12.45 -13.15 -12.77
N HIS A 221 -11.41 -12.53 -12.21
CA HIS A 221 -11.37 -12.02 -10.84
C HIS A 221 -11.67 -10.52 -10.76
N ASP A 222 -12.03 -10.06 -9.56
CA ASP A 222 -12.47 -8.69 -9.30
C ASP A 222 -11.61 -7.96 -8.27
N VAL A 223 -10.72 -8.68 -7.57
CA VAL A 223 -9.92 -8.19 -6.46
C VAL A 223 -8.51 -8.74 -6.59
N MET A 224 -7.53 -7.85 -6.49
CA MET A 224 -6.10 -8.19 -6.48
C MET A 224 -5.49 -7.74 -5.16
N GLY A 225 -4.91 -8.68 -4.43
CA GLY A 225 -4.14 -8.42 -3.21
C GLY A 225 -2.68 -8.78 -3.43
N THR A 226 -1.76 -8.01 -2.85
CA THR A 226 -0.33 -8.35 -2.83
C THR A 226 0.21 -8.16 -1.42
N LEU A 227 1.17 -9.02 -1.05
CA LEU A 227 1.95 -8.90 0.17
C LEU A 227 3.43 -9.10 -0.16
N TYR A 228 4.25 -8.13 0.19
CA TYR A 228 5.69 -8.19 0.13
C TYR A 228 6.25 -8.23 1.55
N VAL A 229 7.18 -9.15 1.80
CA VAL A 229 7.89 -9.24 3.09
C VAL A 229 9.38 -9.25 2.79
N VAL A 230 10.05 -8.14 3.05
CA VAL A 230 11.51 -8.00 2.95
C VAL A 230 12.08 -8.07 4.35
N THR A 231 12.96 -9.04 4.62
CA THR A 231 13.43 -9.29 5.97
C THR A 231 14.74 -10.08 6.01
N PRO A 232 15.65 -9.77 6.95
CA PRO A 232 16.81 -10.60 7.27
C PRO A 232 16.53 -11.61 8.40
N LEU A 233 15.34 -11.57 9.02
CA LEU A 233 15.06 -12.31 10.26
C LEU A 233 14.78 -13.80 10.04
N ALA A 234 14.51 -14.21 8.80
CA ALA A 234 14.30 -15.61 8.43
C ALA A 234 14.82 -15.85 7.01
N HIS A 235 15.17 -17.10 6.71
CA HIS A 235 15.46 -17.50 5.33
C HIS A 235 14.21 -17.34 4.46
N ALA A 236 14.35 -16.75 3.27
CA ALA A 236 13.25 -16.52 2.35
C ALA A 236 12.46 -17.80 2.02
N ARG A 237 13.14 -18.96 1.97
CA ARG A 237 12.46 -20.25 1.78
C ARG A 237 11.49 -20.60 2.91
N ALA A 238 11.92 -20.47 4.16
CA ALA A 238 11.05 -20.75 5.31
C ALA A 238 9.87 -19.78 5.36
N LEU A 239 10.12 -18.51 5.01
CA LEU A 239 9.07 -17.51 4.90
C LEU A 239 8.09 -17.84 3.76
N ALA A 240 8.57 -18.30 2.62
CA ALA A 240 7.75 -18.68 1.48
C ALA A 240 6.86 -19.88 1.82
N ASP A 241 7.42 -20.89 2.49
CA ASP A 241 6.66 -22.08 2.90
C ASP A 241 5.53 -21.69 3.88
N VAL A 242 5.77 -20.85 4.89
CA VAL A 242 4.69 -20.44 5.82
C VAL A 242 3.63 -19.54 5.17
N LEU A 243 4.01 -18.71 4.19
CA LEU A 243 3.07 -17.89 3.43
C LEU A 243 2.22 -18.75 2.49
N HIS A 244 2.84 -19.77 1.88
CA HIS A 244 2.16 -20.72 1.01
C HIS A 244 1.12 -21.49 1.82
N ASP A 245 1.52 -22.12 2.93
CA ASP A 245 0.63 -22.85 3.84
C ASP A 245 -0.52 -21.97 4.36
N ALA A 246 -0.24 -20.69 4.65
CA ALA A 246 -1.25 -19.74 5.11
C ALA A 246 -2.22 -19.30 4.01
N SER A 247 -1.83 -19.42 2.74
CA SER A 247 -2.67 -19.13 1.58
C SER A 247 -3.42 -20.36 1.05
N GLU A 248 -3.01 -21.57 1.47
CA GLU A 248 -3.73 -22.81 1.17
C GLU A 248 -4.99 -22.92 2.04
N GLY A 249 -6.13 -22.52 1.49
CA GLY A 249 -7.44 -22.65 2.11
C GLY A 249 -8.54 -22.98 1.10
N PRO A 250 -9.66 -23.60 1.53
CA PRO A 250 -10.80 -23.88 0.66
C PRO A 250 -11.58 -22.58 0.42
N THR A 251 -11.14 -21.79 -0.55
CA THR A 251 -11.89 -20.63 -1.02
C THR A 251 -12.05 -20.77 -2.53
N ASP A 252 -13.22 -21.27 -2.94
CA ASP A 252 -13.63 -21.25 -4.35
C ASP A 252 -13.45 -19.83 -4.90
N GLY A 253 -12.81 -19.70 -6.06
CA GLY A 253 -12.61 -18.40 -6.70
C GLY A 253 -11.49 -17.53 -6.12
N ILE A 254 -10.53 -18.12 -5.38
CA ILE A 254 -9.27 -17.49 -5.01
C ILE A 254 -8.10 -18.19 -5.70
N GLU A 255 -7.19 -17.39 -6.26
CA GLU A 255 -5.89 -17.85 -6.77
C GLU A 255 -4.78 -17.11 -6.02
N ALA A 256 -3.90 -17.85 -5.34
CA ALA A 256 -2.77 -17.29 -4.62
C ALA A 256 -1.47 -17.98 -5.03
N GLY A 257 -0.39 -17.22 -5.04
CA GLY A 257 0.96 -17.74 -5.30
C GLY A 257 1.95 -17.18 -4.30
N VAL A 258 3.12 -17.82 -4.20
CA VAL A 258 4.22 -17.32 -3.37
C VAL A 258 5.52 -17.48 -4.13
N SER A 259 6.32 -16.41 -4.14
CA SER A 259 7.63 -16.40 -4.79
C SER A 259 8.68 -15.74 -3.89
N ILE A 260 9.90 -16.27 -3.93
CA ILE A 260 11.05 -15.67 -3.27
C ILE A 260 11.52 -14.47 -4.10
N LEU A 261 11.79 -13.35 -3.43
CA LEU A 261 12.36 -12.16 -4.06
C LEU A 261 13.86 -12.38 -4.37
N PRO A 262 14.44 -11.64 -5.34
CA PRO A 262 15.86 -11.73 -5.68
C PRO A 262 16.79 -11.65 -4.47
N GLU A 263 17.96 -12.28 -4.56
CA GLU A 263 18.99 -12.28 -3.51
C GLU A 263 18.49 -12.78 -2.14
N ASP A 264 17.47 -13.65 -2.14
CA ASP A 264 16.83 -14.19 -0.92
C ASP A 264 16.40 -13.10 0.07
N CYS A 265 16.10 -11.89 -0.42
CA CYS A 265 15.86 -10.73 0.45
C CYS A 265 14.45 -10.73 1.09
N GLY A 266 13.58 -11.64 0.67
CA GLY A 266 12.19 -11.66 1.09
C GLY A 266 11.30 -12.54 0.23
N VAL A 267 10.00 -12.34 0.35
CA VAL A 267 8.94 -13.09 -0.33
C VAL A 267 7.86 -12.14 -0.84
N TRP A 268 7.28 -12.47 -1.98
CA TRP A 268 6.10 -11.86 -2.56
C TRP A 268 4.97 -12.89 -2.67
N LEU A 269 3.76 -12.48 -2.28
CA LEU A 269 2.54 -13.25 -2.38
C LEU A 269 1.49 -12.41 -3.11
N PRO A 270 1.17 -12.72 -4.38
CA PRO A 270 -0.03 -12.24 -5.05
C PRO A 270 -1.25 -13.11 -4.73
N VAL A 271 -2.42 -12.48 -4.67
CA VAL A 271 -3.73 -13.12 -4.54
C VAL A 271 -4.69 -12.45 -5.51
N LEU A 272 -5.47 -13.25 -6.23
CA LEU A 272 -6.63 -12.82 -7.00
C LEU A 272 -7.89 -13.49 -6.46
N GLY A 273 -9.03 -12.81 -6.59
CA GLY A 273 -10.32 -13.42 -6.33
C GLY A 273 -11.51 -12.53 -6.65
N THR A 274 -12.72 -13.07 -6.49
CA THR A 274 -13.97 -12.36 -6.81
C THR A 274 -14.57 -11.62 -5.60
N GLU A 275 -14.26 -12.06 -4.38
CA GLU A 275 -14.79 -11.50 -3.14
C GLU A 275 -13.73 -10.73 -2.34
N THR A 276 -14.02 -9.47 -2.00
CA THR A 276 -13.11 -8.61 -1.22
C THR A 276 -12.71 -9.22 0.12
N GLU A 277 -13.67 -9.79 0.85
CA GLU A 277 -13.41 -10.37 2.17
C GLU A 277 -12.55 -11.64 2.09
N ALA A 278 -12.69 -12.44 1.03
CA ALA A 278 -11.89 -13.64 0.84
C ALA A 278 -10.42 -13.29 0.55
N VAL A 279 -10.17 -12.34 -0.36
CA VAL A 279 -8.81 -11.86 -0.64
C VAL A 279 -8.19 -11.20 0.60
N ALA A 280 -8.95 -10.36 1.32
CA ALA A 280 -8.49 -9.74 2.55
C ALA A 280 -8.17 -10.77 3.64
N ALA A 281 -8.92 -11.87 3.72
CA ALA A 281 -8.66 -12.96 4.65
C ALA A 281 -7.33 -13.66 4.34
N VAL A 282 -7.04 -13.96 3.07
CA VAL A 282 -5.76 -14.57 2.66
C VAL A 282 -4.58 -13.65 2.96
N VAL A 283 -4.66 -12.37 2.59
CA VAL A 283 -3.61 -11.38 2.89
C VAL A 283 -3.38 -11.26 4.40
N ARG A 284 -4.46 -11.25 5.20
CA ARG A 284 -4.38 -11.23 6.67
C ARG A 284 -3.76 -12.50 7.23
N GLN A 285 -4.09 -13.68 6.70
CA GLN A 285 -3.53 -14.96 7.14
C GLN A 285 -2.02 -15.03 6.83
N ALA A 286 -1.62 -14.61 5.63
CA ALA A 286 -0.23 -14.49 5.24
C ALA A 286 0.54 -13.50 6.14
N TRP A 287 -0.05 -12.34 6.44
CA TRP A 287 0.54 -11.37 7.38
C TRP A 287 0.69 -11.96 8.80
N ASP A 288 -0.33 -12.66 9.30
CA ASP A 288 -0.28 -13.34 10.61
C ASP A 288 0.82 -14.40 10.65
N ALA A 289 0.95 -15.22 9.60
CA ALA A 289 1.98 -16.22 9.46
C ALA A 289 3.38 -15.61 9.41
N ALA A 290 3.58 -14.54 8.62
CA ALA A 290 4.83 -13.78 8.56
C ALA A 290 5.22 -13.28 9.96
N ARG A 291 4.32 -12.61 10.68
CA ARG A 291 4.63 -12.09 12.01
C ARG A 291 4.97 -13.20 13.01
N ARG A 292 4.25 -14.32 12.98
CA ARG A 292 4.56 -15.46 13.87
C ARG A 292 5.96 -15.99 13.64
N LEU A 293 6.37 -16.14 12.38
CA LEU A 293 7.70 -16.59 12.04
C LEU A 293 8.78 -15.57 12.45
N LEU A 294 8.56 -14.29 12.14
CA LEU A 294 9.60 -13.26 12.26
C LEU A 294 9.76 -12.71 13.69
N ILE A 295 8.65 -12.57 14.42
CA ILE A 295 8.63 -11.89 15.73
C ILE A 295 7.90 -12.70 16.81
N GLY A 296 7.44 -13.92 16.52
CA GLY A 296 6.80 -14.80 17.51
C GLY A 296 5.42 -14.33 18.00
N VAL A 297 4.82 -13.33 17.35
CA VAL A 297 3.57 -12.69 17.77
C VAL A 297 2.58 -12.66 16.58
N PRO A 298 1.30 -13.00 16.77
CA PRO A 298 0.29 -12.91 15.71
C PRO A 298 0.03 -11.47 15.25
N ALA A 299 -0.68 -11.31 14.12
CA ALA A 299 -1.25 -10.04 13.71
C ALA A 299 -2.22 -9.51 14.78
N PRO A 300 -2.21 -8.21 15.10
CA PRO A 300 -3.07 -7.66 16.12
C PRO A 300 -4.53 -7.70 15.67
N HIS A 301 -5.44 -7.85 16.64
CA HIS A 301 -6.86 -7.64 16.40
C HIS A 301 -7.16 -6.14 16.40
N ILE A 302 -6.97 -5.53 15.23
CA ILE A 302 -7.30 -4.13 15.02
C ILE A 302 -8.82 -4.01 14.89
N ARG A 303 -9.47 -3.40 15.88
CA ARG A 303 -10.91 -3.10 15.80
C ARG A 303 -11.12 -1.96 14.81
N ARG A 304 -11.80 -2.26 13.71
CA ARG A 304 -12.37 -1.29 12.77
C ARG A 304 -13.48 -0.52 13.52
N THR A 305 -13.32 0.79 13.73
CA THR A 305 -14.33 1.67 14.33
C THR A 305 -15.07 2.47 13.29
#